data_AF-A0A6I2QTA0-F1
#
_entry.id   AF-A0A6I2QTA0-F1
#
_cell.length_a   1.000
_cell.length_b   1.000
_cell.length_c   1.000
_cell.angle_alpha   90.00
_cell.angle_beta   90.00
_cell.angle_gamma   90.00
#
_symmetry.space_group_name_H-M   'P 1'
#
loop_
_entity.id
_entity.type
_entity.pdbx_description
1 polymer ?
#
loop_
_entity_poly.entity_id
_entity_poly.type
_entity_poly.pdbx_seq_one_letter_code
_entity_poly.pdbx_strand_id
1 'polypeptide(L)'
;SQWLDAVIQRVEMYNASLPVPLSPPECRAIGKSVAKYTHRNFTPETFAQYVADTHTPEIQAKRGRKGGIAKGEAYDDKRFMALCMLENGYSQKAIAAMLEVSTRTIRNWKSGK
;
A
#
# COMPACT_ATOMS: atom_id res chain seq x y z
N SER A 1 27.38 -13.44 -9.02
CA SER A 1 26.84 -13.91 -7.72
C SER A 1 25.35 -13.87 -7.87
N GLN A 2 24.61 -14.81 -7.26
CA GLN A 2 23.15 -14.92 -7.50
C GLN A 2 22.42 -13.57 -7.34
N TRP A 3 22.79 -12.78 -6.32
CA TRP A 3 22.23 -11.45 -6.11
C TRP A 3 22.57 -10.45 -7.23
N LEU A 4 23.83 -10.40 -7.65
CA LEU A 4 24.24 -9.52 -8.76
C LEU A 4 23.46 -9.85 -10.04
N ASP A 5 23.35 -11.14 -10.34
CA ASP A 5 22.73 -11.62 -11.57
C ASP A 5 21.22 -11.32 -11.55
N ALA A 6 20.55 -11.51 -10.41
CA ALA A 6 19.15 -11.15 -10.21
C ALA A 6 18.88 -9.64 -10.35
N VAL A 7 19.75 -8.78 -9.81
CA VAL A 7 19.61 -7.32 -9.92
C VAL A 7 19.80 -6.86 -11.36
N ILE A 8 20.81 -7.38 -12.07
CA ILE A 8 21.01 -7.07 -13.50
C ILE A 8 19.79 -7.50 -14.32
N GLN A 9 19.29 -8.72 -14.11
CA GLN A 9 18.10 -9.22 -14.81
C GLN A 9 16.89 -8.31 -14.57
N ARG A 10 16.71 -7.81 -13.34
CA ARG A 10 15.61 -6.88 -13.03
C ARG A 10 15.76 -5.54 -13.74
N VAL A 11 16.99 -5.02 -13.86
CA VAL A 11 17.28 -3.79 -14.63
C VAL A 11 16.97 -4.01 -16.11
N GLU A 12 17.44 -5.11 -16.69
CA GLU A 12 17.19 -5.46 -18.09
C GLU A 12 15.68 -5.62 -18.38
N MET A 13 14.93 -6.22 -17.45
CA MET A 13 13.47 -6.36 -17.56
C MET A 13 12.76 -5.00 -17.64
N TYR A 14 13.13 -4.02 -16.82
CA TYR A 14 12.56 -2.67 -16.91
C TYR A 14 13.06 -1.90 -18.13
N ASN A 15 14.32 -2.10 -18.52
CA ASN A 15 14.91 -1.48 -19.70
C ASN A 15 14.18 -1.89 -20.99
N ALA A 16 13.72 -3.15 -21.06
CA ALA A 16 12.94 -3.66 -22.20
C ALA A 16 11.59 -2.96 -22.38
N SER A 17 11.05 -2.34 -21.32
CA SER A 17 9.80 -1.57 -21.39
C SER A 17 10.00 -0.11 -21.81
N LEU A 18 11.24 0.36 -22.00
CA LEU A 18 11.52 1.73 -22.42
C LEU A 18 11.31 1.87 -23.94
N PRO A 19 10.76 3.01 -24.41
CA PRO A 19 10.65 3.29 -25.84
C PRO A 19 12.00 3.28 -26.58
N VAL A 20 13.08 3.65 -25.88
CA VAL A 20 14.45 3.57 -26.35
C VAL A 20 15.29 2.86 -25.27
N PRO A 21 15.57 1.56 -25.41
CA PRO A 21 16.33 0.81 -24.41
C PRO A 21 17.79 1.25 -24.33
N LEU A 22 18.35 1.19 -23.12
CA LEU A 22 19.78 1.34 -22.86
C LEU A 22 20.56 0.13 -23.37
N SER A 23 21.87 0.30 -23.52
CA SER A 23 22.76 -0.78 -23.93
C SER A 23 22.96 -1.82 -22.81
N PRO A 24 23.23 -3.10 -23.15
CA PRO A 24 23.49 -4.13 -22.13
C PRO A 24 24.64 -3.78 -21.14
N PRO A 25 25.75 -3.15 -21.56
CA PRO A 25 26.78 -2.69 -20.61
C PRO A 25 26.27 -1.68 -19.59
N GLU A 26 25.41 -0.75 -19.99
CA GLU A 26 24.81 0.25 -19.09
C GLU A 26 23.87 -0.42 -18.07
N CYS A 27 23.01 -1.34 -18.51
CA CYS A 27 22.17 -2.13 -17.60
C CYS A 27 23.02 -2.90 -16.57
N ARG A 28 24.12 -3.51 -17.02
CA ARG A 28 25.07 -4.20 -16.12
C ARG A 28 25.74 -3.24 -15.15
N ALA A 29 26.10 -2.03 -15.58
CA ALA A 29 26.72 -1.03 -14.71
C ALA A 29 25.75 -0.58 -13.59
N ILE A 30 24.50 -0.27 -13.96
CA ILE A 30 23.43 0.06 -13.01
C ILE A 30 23.21 -1.10 -12.04
N GLY A 31 23.04 -2.32 -12.57
CA GLY A 31 22.79 -3.51 -11.76
C GLY A 31 23.94 -3.79 -10.78
N LYS A 32 25.20 -3.67 -11.21
CA LYS A 32 26.38 -3.79 -10.34
C LYS A 32 26.39 -2.76 -9.21
N SER A 33 26.09 -1.50 -9.51
CA SER A 33 26.04 -0.43 -8.52
C SER A 33 25.02 -0.73 -7.42
N VAL A 34 23.79 -1.08 -7.82
CA VAL A 34 22.70 -1.41 -6.90
C VAL A 34 23.00 -2.67 -6.10
N ALA A 35 23.48 -3.74 -6.75
CA ALA A 35 23.80 -5.00 -6.09
C ALA A 35 24.90 -4.82 -5.04
N LYS A 36 25.95 -4.05 -5.34
CA LYS A 36 27.04 -3.76 -4.40
C LYS A 36 26.53 -2.95 -3.20
N TYR A 37 25.74 -1.91 -3.44
CA TYR A 37 25.21 -1.08 -2.35
C TYR A 37 24.27 -1.89 -1.45
N THR A 38 23.32 -2.61 -2.03
CA THR A 38 22.32 -3.38 -1.27
C THR A 38 22.99 -4.50 -0.47
N HIS A 39 23.88 -5.28 -1.09
CA HIS A 39 24.59 -6.35 -0.39
C HIS A 39 25.48 -5.85 0.75
N ARG A 40 25.99 -4.61 0.66
CA ARG A 40 26.82 -4.02 1.73
C ARG A 40 26.00 -3.47 2.88
N ASN A 41 24.85 -2.85 2.59
CA ASN A 41 24.13 -2.04 3.59
C ASN A 41 22.86 -2.71 4.13
N PHE A 42 22.32 -3.73 3.47
CA PHE A 42 21.10 -4.42 3.88
C PHE A 42 21.47 -5.79 4.43
N THR A 43 21.68 -5.83 5.75
CA THR A 43 21.93 -7.05 6.51
C THR A 43 20.76 -7.34 7.46
N PRO A 44 20.59 -8.59 7.94
CA PRO A 44 19.57 -8.92 8.93
C PRO A 44 19.64 -8.00 10.17
N GLU A 45 20.84 -7.62 10.60
CA GLU A 45 21.06 -6.75 11.76
C GLU A 45 20.56 -5.33 11.48
N THR A 46 20.89 -4.76 10.32
CA THR A 46 20.40 -3.43 9.94
C THR A 46 18.87 -3.39 9.80
N PHE A 47 18.27 -4.49 9.32
CA PHE A 47 16.82 -4.61 9.25
C PHE A 47 16.20 -4.76 10.64
N ALA A 48 16.78 -5.58 11.51
CA ALA A 48 16.33 -5.72 12.89
C ALA A 48 16.39 -4.39 13.65
N GLN A 49 17.46 -3.61 13.46
CA GLN A 49 17.59 -2.27 14.03
C GLN A 49 16.50 -1.33 13.51
N TYR A 50 16.28 -1.29 12.19
CA TYR A 50 15.20 -0.51 11.60
C TYR A 50 13.83 -0.88 12.18
N VAL A 51 13.57 -2.18 12.39
CA VAL A 51 12.32 -2.65 13.00
C VAL A 51 12.22 -2.16 14.45
N ALA A 52 13.28 -2.32 15.25
CA ALA A 52 13.31 -1.83 16.63
C ALA A 52 13.03 -0.31 16.70
N ASP A 53 13.61 0.47 15.79
CA ASP A 53 13.49 1.93 15.77
C ASP A 53 12.11 2.42 15.29
N THR A 54 11.43 1.65 14.44
CA THR A 54 10.24 2.15 13.72
C THR A 54 8.95 1.36 13.94
N HIS A 55 9.03 0.18 14.56
CA HIS A 55 7.89 -0.73 14.77
C HIS A 55 7.53 -0.89 16.25
N THR A 56 7.92 0.04 17.12
CA THR A 56 7.41 0.02 18.50
C THR A 56 5.87 0.10 18.50
N PRO A 57 5.20 -0.52 19.48
CA PRO A 57 3.74 -0.48 19.58
C PRO A 57 3.17 0.94 19.51
N GLU A 58 3.86 1.92 20.08
CA GLU A 58 3.47 3.33 20.12
C GLU A 58 3.51 3.96 18.73
N ILE A 59 4.57 3.73 17.96
CA ILE A 59 4.73 4.26 16.60
C ILE A 59 3.67 3.63 15.68
N GLN A 60 3.50 2.31 15.77
CA GLN A 60 2.49 1.60 14.96
C GLN A 60 1.08 2.01 15.33
N ALA A 61 0.76 2.17 16.61
CA ALA A 61 -0.55 2.66 17.06
C ALA A 61 -0.83 4.09 16.56
N LYS A 62 0.17 4.98 16.59
CA LYS A 62 0.04 6.35 16.05
C LYS A 62 -0.24 6.33 14.55
N ARG A 63 0.49 5.51 13.77
CA ARG A 63 0.27 5.34 12.33
C ARG A 63 -1.11 4.74 12.03
N GLY A 64 -1.48 3.69 12.75
CA GLY A 64 -2.78 3.04 12.65
C GLY A 64 -3.94 3.98 12.93
N ARG A 65 -3.83 4.82 13.97
CA ARG A 65 -4.82 5.85 14.28
C ARG A 65 -4.99 6.85 13.14
N LYS A 66 -3.88 7.38 12.60
CA LYS A 66 -3.92 8.32 11.47
C LYS A 66 -4.59 7.70 10.25
N GLY A 67 -4.27 6.44 9.93
CA GLY A 67 -4.91 5.70 8.84
C GLY A 67 -6.40 5.44 9.09
N GLY A 68 -6.80 5.16 10.33
CA GLY A 68 -8.20 4.98 10.71
C GLY A 68 -9.03 6.25 10.55
N ILE A 69 -8.50 7.40 11.00
CA ILE A 69 -9.15 8.71 10.84
C ILE A 69 -9.35 9.04 9.37
N ALA A 70 -8.28 8.97 8.57
CA ALA A 70 -8.35 9.27 7.14
C ALA A 70 -9.35 8.38 6.40
N LYS A 71 -9.47 7.10 6.77
CA LYS A 71 -10.50 6.21 6.22
C LYS A 71 -11.90 6.62 6.67
N GLY A 72 -12.09 6.97 7.94
CA GLY A 72 -13.37 7.46 8.46
C GLY A 72 -13.84 8.69 7.68
N GLU A 73 -12.98 9.70 7.55
CA GLU A 73 -13.23 10.93 6.79
C GLU A 73 -13.57 10.65 5.32
N ALA A 74 -12.84 9.74 4.66
CA ALA A 74 -13.09 9.39 3.26
C ALA A 74 -14.49 8.79 3.00
N TYR A 75 -15.17 8.28 4.03
CA TYR A 75 -16.50 7.70 3.93
C TYR A 75 -17.59 8.53 4.62
N ASP A 76 -17.27 9.70 5.18
CA ASP A 76 -18.19 10.43 6.06
C ASP A 76 -19.47 10.84 5.33
N ASP A 77 -19.36 11.44 4.15
CA ASP A 77 -20.51 11.83 3.32
C ASP A 77 -21.37 10.62 2.93
N LYS A 78 -20.74 9.53 2.47
CA LYS A 78 -21.46 8.31 2.08
C LYS A 78 -22.15 7.66 3.28
N ARG A 79 -21.52 7.70 4.46
CA ARG A 79 -22.10 7.19 5.70
C ARG A 79 -23.29 8.03 6.12
N PHE A 80 -23.17 9.36 6.10
CA PHE A 80 -24.27 10.27 6.40
C PHE A 80 -25.46 10.03 5.46
N MET A 81 -25.23 10.01 4.15
CA MET A 81 -26.27 9.73 3.15
C MET A 81 -26.91 8.36 3.38
N ALA A 82 -26.12 7.31 3.64
CA ALA A 82 -26.64 5.97 3.92
C ALA A 82 -27.57 5.94 5.14
N LEU A 83 -27.21 6.65 6.22
CA LEU A 83 -28.03 6.71 7.43
C LEU A 83 -29.34 7.44 7.19
N CYS A 84 -29.32 8.58 6.48
CA CYS A 84 -30.55 9.28 6.08
C CYS A 84 -31.45 8.39 5.21
N MET A 85 -30.90 7.67 4.23
CA MET A 85 -31.69 6.77 3.39
C MET A 85 -32.29 5.60 4.19
N LEU A 86 -31.57 5.05 5.16
CA LEU A 86 -32.10 4.02 6.06
C LEU A 86 -33.29 4.54 6.88
N GLU A 87 -33.21 5.78 7.39
CA GLU A 87 -34.29 6.42 8.13
C GLU A 87 -35.53 6.68 7.26
N ASN A 88 -35.31 7.00 5.98
CA ASN A 88 -36.38 7.11 4.97
C ASN A 88 -36.89 5.75 4.46
N GLY A 89 -36.49 4.63 5.07
CA GLY A 89 -37.04 3.30 4.78
C GLY A 89 -36.42 2.59 3.57
N TYR A 90 -35.32 3.09 3.00
CA TYR A 90 -34.66 2.41 1.89
C TYR A 90 -34.01 1.09 2.34
N SER A 91 -34.05 0.07 1.47
CA SER A 91 -33.37 -1.20 1.75
C SER A 91 -31.84 -1.05 1.66
N GLN A 92 -31.11 -1.81 2.49
CA GLN A 92 -29.64 -1.80 2.47
C GLN A 92 -29.06 -2.17 1.09
N LYS A 93 -29.76 -3.02 0.33
CA LYS A 93 -29.35 -3.41 -1.04
C LYS A 93 -29.44 -2.24 -2.01
N ALA A 94 -30.51 -1.45 -1.93
CA ALA A 94 -30.69 -0.27 -2.77
C ALA A 94 -29.64 0.81 -2.45
N ILE A 95 -29.43 1.09 -1.16
CA ILE A 95 -28.44 2.09 -0.69
C ILE A 95 -27.02 1.69 -1.13
N ALA A 96 -26.66 0.42 -0.96
CA ALA A 96 -25.36 -0.11 -1.38
C ALA A 96 -25.10 0.11 -2.88
N ALA A 97 -26.12 -0.13 -3.73
CA ALA A 97 -26.02 0.12 -5.16
C ALA A 97 -25.89 1.62 -5.48
N MET A 98 -26.67 2.48 -4.80
CA MET A 98 -26.66 3.94 -5.04
C MET A 98 -25.35 4.61 -4.63
N LEU A 99 -24.72 4.15 -3.54
CA LEU A 99 -23.48 4.74 -3.02
C LEU A 99 -22.22 4.02 -3.49
N GLU A 100 -22.37 2.98 -4.33
CA GLU A 100 -21.30 2.13 -4.85
C GLU A 100 -20.44 1.53 -3.72
N VAL A 101 -21.10 1.00 -2.69
CA VAL A 101 -20.44 0.33 -1.56
C VAL A 101 -21.05 -1.04 -1.34
N SER A 102 -20.34 -1.89 -0.59
CA SER A 102 -20.89 -3.21 -0.25
C SER A 102 -22.07 -3.10 0.73
N THR A 103 -23.02 -4.04 0.65
CA THR A 103 -24.10 -4.15 1.65
C THR A 103 -23.55 -4.39 3.06
N ARG A 104 -22.39 -5.04 3.19
CA ARG A 104 -21.66 -5.19 4.46
C ARG A 104 -21.27 -3.83 5.05
N THR A 105 -20.84 -2.88 4.22
CA THR A 105 -20.49 -1.51 4.63
C THR A 105 -21.70 -0.81 5.23
N ILE A 106 -22.84 -0.85 4.54
CA ILE A 106 -24.10 -0.26 5.03
C ILE A 106 -24.52 -0.89 6.36
N ARG A 107 -24.41 -2.22 6.49
CA ARG A 107 -24.71 -2.92 7.74
C ARG A 107 -23.79 -2.49 8.88
N ASN A 108 -22.49 -2.33 8.63
CA ASN A 108 -21.54 -1.90 9.64
C ASN A 108 -21.87 -0.49 10.14
N TRP A 109 -22.11 0.46 9.21
CA TRP A 109 -22.50 1.83 9.55
C TRP A 109 -23.80 1.89 10.34
N LYS A 110 -24.80 1.08 9.96
CA LYS A 110 -26.06 0.93 10.72
C LYS A 110 -25.80 0.42 12.14
N SER A 111 -24.82 -0.46 12.34
CA SER A 111 -24.46 -1.00 13.66
C SER A 111 -23.49 -0.11 14.46
N GLY A 112 -23.12 1.08 13.95
CA GLY A 112 -22.16 1.97 14.61
C GLY A 112 -20.71 1.47 14.57
N LYS A 113 -20.39 0.55 13.65
CA LYS A 113 -19.04 0.03 13.40
C LYS A 113 -18.43 0.73 12.19
#